data_AF-A0A926UC06-F1
#
_entry.id   AF-A0A926UC06-F1
#
_cell.length_a   1.000
_cell.length_b   1.000
_cell.length_c   1.000
_cell.angle_alpha   90.00
_cell.angle_beta   90.00
_cell.angle_gamma   90.00
#
_symmetry.space_group_name_H-M   'P 1'
#
loop_
_entity.id
_entity.type
_entity.pdbx_description
1 polymer ?
#
loop_
_entity_poly.entity_id
_entity_poly.type
_entity_poly.pdbx_seq_one_letter_code
_entity_poly.pdbx_strand_id
1 'polypeptide(L)'
;MNAVELSPSQIRLRLWDHIARELNLSPQAKLLMLMLANYTEPRSLKASVPISLLVLKCSMPEPVVNHLLVPLEASQLIERQRVLTDAGRSVILCNLSRQLIQQSLV
;
A
#
# COMPACT_ATOMS: atom_id res chain seq x y z
N MET A 1 23.51 27.73 -0.33
CA MET A 1 22.83 26.49 -0.75
C MET A 1 21.38 26.64 -0.34
N ASN A 2 20.47 26.88 -1.28
CA ASN A 2 19.06 27.03 -0.97
C ASN A 2 18.55 25.64 -0.56
N ALA A 3 18.28 25.43 0.73
CA ALA A 3 17.48 24.31 1.17
C ALA A 3 16.11 24.51 0.51
N VAL A 4 15.82 23.71 -0.53
CA VAL A 4 14.49 23.68 -1.12
C VAL A 4 13.59 23.15 -0.02
N GLU A 5 12.86 24.06 0.64
CA GLU A 5 11.84 23.71 1.62
C GLU A 5 10.74 22.97 0.86
N LEU A 6 10.90 21.65 0.79
CA LEU A 6 9.88 20.78 0.26
C LEU A 6 8.72 20.85 1.24
N SER A 7 7.57 21.32 0.75
CA SER A 7 6.32 21.23 1.51
C SER A 7 6.10 19.77 1.97
N PRO A 8 5.45 19.53 3.11
CA PRO A 8 5.19 18.17 3.60
C PRO A 8 4.50 17.26 2.57
N SER A 9 3.70 17.83 1.67
CA SER A 9 3.09 17.16 0.52
C SER A 9 4.14 16.70 -0.51
N GLN A 10 5.14 17.52 -0.85
CA GLN A 10 6.22 17.16 -1.76
C GLN A 10 7.16 16.09 -1.20
N ILE A 11 7.42 16.11 0.12
CA ILE A 11 8.19 15.06 0.79
C ILE A 11 7.45 13.73 0.70
N ARG A 12 6.14 13.70 1.03
CA ARG A 12 5.30 12.49 0.91
C ARG A 12 5.25 11.94 -0.51
N LEU A 13 5.15 12.83 -1.51
CA LEU A 13 5.13 12.46 -2.93
C LEU A 13 6.44 11.80 -3.36
N ARG A 14 7.59 12.38 -2.99
CA ARG A 14 8.91 11.82 -3.30
C ARG A 14 9.18 10.50 -2.57
N LEU A 15 8.73 10.38 -1.32
CA LEU A 15 8.86 9.16 -0.55
C LEU A 15 8.10 8.00 -1.23
N TRP A 16 6.90 8.25 -1.74
CA TRP A 16 6.15 7.25 -2.49
C TRP A 16 6.78 6.91 -3.84
N ASP A 17 7.25 7.89 -4.63
CA ASP A 17 7.90 7.58 -5.91
C ASP A 17 9.21 6.80 -5.70
N HIS A 18 9.90 7.02 -4.58
CA HIS A 18 11.05 6.20 -4.17
C HIS A 18 10.61 4.80 -3.75
N ILE A 19 9.65 4.67 -2.82
CA ILE A 19 9.15 3.38 -2.33
C ILE A 19 8.53 2.54 -3.47
N ALA A 20 7.75 3.14 -4.36
CA ALA A 20 7.12 2.44 -5.47
C ALA A 20 8.14 1.93 -6.51
N ARG A 21 9.27 2.64 -6.68
CA ARG A 21 10.39 2.20 -7.54
C ARG A 21 11.25 1.15 -6.86
N GLU A 22 11.63 1.36 -5.60
CA GLU A 22 12.43 0.42 -4.81
C GLU A 22 11.70 -0.91 -4.63
N LEU A 23 10.38 -0.87 -4.43
CA LEU A 23 9.56 -2.06 -4.18
C LEU A 23 8.95 -2.68 -5.45
N ASN A 24 9.21 -2.13 -6.64
CA ASN A 24 8.69 -2.62 -7.93
C ASN A 24 7.20 -3.04 -7.88
N LEU A 25 6.36 -2.26 -7.19
CA LEU A 25 4.98 -2.66 -6.91
C LEU A 25 4.12 -2.59 -8.18
N SER A 26 3.68 -3.75 -8.64
CA SER A 26 2.73 -3.86 -9.75
C SER A 26 1.38 -3.20 -9.42
N PRO A 27 0.58 -2.80 -10.42
CA PRO A 27 -0.78 -2.29 -10.20
C PRO A 27 -1.64 -3.26 -9.36
N GLN A 28 -1.45 -4.57 -9.54
CA GLN A 28 -2.14 -5.60 -8.76
C GLN A 28 -1.68 -5.63 -7.29
N ALA A 29 -0.38 -5.45 -7.03
CA ALA A 29 0.13 -5.37 -5.65
C ALA A 29 -0.43 -4.13 -4.92
N LYS A 30 -0.58 -3.01 -5.63
CA LYS A 30 -1.20 -1.78 -5.08
C LYS A 30 -2.66 -2.02 -4.73
N LEU A 31 -3.42 -2.66 -5.63
CA LEU A 31 -4.82 -3.02 -5.36
C LEU A 31 -4.92 -3.93 -4.13
N LEU A 32 -4.03 -4.92 -4.02
CA LEU A 32 -3.97 -5.81 -2.88
C LEU A 32 -3.69 -5.04 -1.57
N MET A 33 -2.73 -4.13 -1.56
CA MET A 33 -2.42 -3.30 -0.39
C MET A 33 -3.60 -2.42 0.03
N LEU A 34 -4.28 -1.78 -0.93
CA LEU A 34 -5.49 -0.99 -0.66
C LEU A 34 -6.62 -1.85 -0.08
N MET A 35 -6.78 -3.06 -0.61
CA MET A 35 -7.72 -4.04 -0.07
C MET A 35 -7.36 -4.45 1.35
N LEU A 36 -6.09 -4.69 1.65
CA LEU A 36 -5.67 -4.98 3.02
C LEU A 36 -5.96 -3.80 3.96
N ALA A 37 -5.77 -2.54 3.53
CA ALA A 37 -6.10 -1.36 4.35
C ALA A 37 -7.59 -1.23 4.66
N ASN A 38 -8.45 -1.52 3.69
CA ASN A 38 -9.89 -1.42 3.89
C ASN A 38 -10.44 -2.48 4.86
N TYR A 39 -9.74 -3.61 5.04
CA TYR A 39 -10.20 -4.72 5.87
C TYR A 39 -9.39 -4.88 7.17
N THR A 40 -8.24 -4.21 7.28
CA THR A 40 -7.54 -4.04 8.57
C THR A 40 -8.11 -2.85 9.33
N GLU A 41 -9.36 -2.99 9.79
CA GLU A 41 -9.93 -2.04 10.76
C GLU A 41 -9.06 -1.96 12.03
N PRO A 42 -8.94 -0.78 12.66
CA PRO A 42 -8.26 -0.62 13.95
C PRO A 42 -8.99 -1.34 15.11
N ARG A 43 -10.19 -1.88 14.89
CA ARG A 43 -11.01 -2.55 15.92
C ARG A 43 -10.82 -4.06 15.98
N SER A 44 -10.22 -4.68 14.97
CA SER A 44 -9.94 -6.12 14.94
C SER A 44 -8.44 -6.36 14.87
N LEU A 45 -7.78 -6.18 16.02
CA LEU A 45 -6.33 -6.23 16.20
C LEU A 45 -5.64 -7.55 15.77
N LYS A 46 -6.36 -8.57 15.26
CA LYS A 46 -5.79 -9.90 14.96
C LYS A 46 -6.46 -10.66 13.80
N ALA A 47 -7.44 -10.10 13.11
CA ALA A 47 -8.12 -10.83 12.05
C ALA A 47 -7.35 -10.68 10.73
N SER A 48 -6.57 -11.72 10.42
CA SER A 48 -5.96 -11.89 9.11
C SER A 48 -7.04 -11.86 8.01
N VAL A 49 -6.82 -11.07 6.95
CA VAL A 49 -7.75 -11.02 5.81
C VAL A 49 -7.72 -12.35 5.06
N PRO A 50 -8.84 -13.08 4.91
CA PRO A 50 -8.86 -14.37 4.21
C PRO A 50 -8.42 -14.24 2.74
N ILE A 51 -7.65 -15.22 2.23
CA ILE A 51 -7.19 -15.25 0.83
C ILE A 51 -8.39 -15.31 -0.11
N SER A 52 -9.42 -16.08 0.22
CA SER A 52 -10.67 -16.16 -0.57
C SER A 52 -11.33 -14.80 -0.77
N LEU A 53 -11.28 -13.94 0.25
CA LEU A 53 -11.80 -12.57 0.17
C LEU A 53 -10.93 -11.69 -0.73
N LEU A 54 -9.60 -11.82 -0.66
CA LEU A 54 -8.67 -11.10 -1.55
C LEU A 54 -8.82 -11.54 -3.01
N VAL A 55 -8.96 -12.84 -3.26
CA VAL A 55 -9.22 -13.42 -4.58
C VAL A 55 -10.50 -12.83 -5.18
N LEU A 56 -11.58 -12.85 -4.42
CA LEU A 56 -12.88 -12.33 -4.85
C LEU A 56 -12.82 -10.83 -5.13
N LYS A 57 -12.28 -10.06 -4.18
CA LYS A 57 -12.34 -8.58 -4.25
C LYS A 57 -11.34 -7.99 -5.23
N CYS A 58 -10.17 -8.60 -5.37
CA CYS A 58 -9.22 -8.18 -6.38
C CYS A 58 -9.51 -8.77 -7.77
N SER A 59 -10.47 -9.72 -7.87
CA SER A 59 -10.72 -10.48 -9.11
C SER A 59 -9.45 -11.11 -9.66
N MET A 60 -8.65 -11.72 -8.77
CA MET A 60 -7.37 -12.34 -9.10
C MET A 60 -7.36 -13.81 -8.66
N PRO A 61 -6.78 -14.73 -9.46
CA PRO A 61 -6.60 -16.11 -9.02
C PRO A 61 -5.76 -16.19 -7.75
N GLU A 62 -6.05 -17.17 -6.89
CA GLU A 62 -5.31 -17.42 -5.65
C GLU A 62 -3.78 -17.53 -5.84
N PRO A 63 -3.26 -18.20 -6.89
CA PRO A 63 -1.82 -18.23 -7.14
C PRO A 63 -1.21 -16.84 -7.37
N VAL A 64 -1.96 -15.95 -8.03
CA VAL A 64 -1.52 -14.56 -8.29
C VAL A 64 -1.51 -13.77 -6.99
N VAL A 65 -2.55 -13.92 -6.16
CA VAL A 65 -2.60 -13.27 -4.83
C VAL A 65 -1.43 -13.71 -3.96
N ASN A 66 -1.16 -15.01 -3.88
CA ASN A 66 -0.04 -15.54 -3.10
C ASN A 66 1.31 -15.04 -3.63
N HIS A 67 1.50 -15.02 -4.96
CA HIS A 67 2.70 -14.48 -5.57
C HIS A 67 2.92 -12.99 -5.25
N LEU A 68 1.85 -12.20 -5.11
CA LEU A 68 1.95 -10.78 -4.78
C LEU A 68 2.14 -10.53 -3.27
N LEU A 69 1.68 -11.44 -2.40
CA LEU A 69 1.89 -11.34 -0.95
C LEU A 69 3.35 -11.53 -0.55
N VAL A 70 4.07 -12.45 -1.21
CA VAL A 70 5.50 -12.75 -0.92
C VAL A 70 6.39 -11.50 -0.96
N PRO A 71 6.45 -10.70 -2.05
CA PRO A 71 7.27 -9.50 -2.09
C PRO A 71 6.79 -8.42 -1.12
N LEU A 72 5.48 -8.33 -0.84
CA LEU A 72 4.94 -7.37 0.13
C LEU A 72 5.37 -7.70 1.57
N GLU A 73 5.40 -8.99 1.92
CA GLU A 73 5.92 -9.47 3.22
C GLU A 73 7.43 -9.27 3.32
N ALA A 74 8.17 -9.64 2.26
CA ALA A 74 9.63 -9.43 2.20
C ALA A 74 10.01 -7.96 2.34
N SER A 75 9.17 -7.06 1.82
CA SER A 75 9.33 -5.60 1.93
C SER A 75 8.83 -5.03 3.25
N GLN A 76 8.40 -5.87 4.20
CA GLN A 76 7.86 -5.49 5.50
C GLN A 76 6.65 -4.53 5.42
N LEU A 77 5.94 -4.52 4.30
CA LEU A 77 4.71 -3.73 4.14
C LEU A 77 3.51 -4.43 4.77
N ILE A 78 3.57 -5.75 4.83
CA ILE A 78 2.57 -6.60 5.48
C ILE A 78 3.28 -7.62 6.37
N GLU A 79 2.59 -8.04 7.42
CA GLU A 79 2.99 -9.20 8.21
C GLU A 79 2.49 -10.50 7.55
N ARG A 80 3.05 -11.65 7.97
CA ARG A 80 2.60 -13.01 7.55
C ARG A 80 1.11 -13.23 7.65
N GLN A 81 0.47 -12.56 8.61
CA GLN A 81 -0.97 -12.63 8.80
C GLN A 81 -1.74 -11.68 7.86
N ARG A 82 -1.13 -11.18 6.77
CA ARG A 82 -1.78 -10.27 5.82
C ARG A 82 -2.35 -9.03 6.53
N VAL A 83 -1.61 -8.54 7.52
CA VAL A 83 -1.92 -7.30 8.25
C VAL A 83 -0.94 -6.24 7.79
N LEU A 84 -1.41 -5.03 7.48
CA LEU A 84 -0.51 -3.94 7.12
C LEU A 84 0.31 -3.50 8.32
N THR A 85 1.63 -3.39 8.11
CA THR A 85 2.53 -2.74 9.05
C THR A 85 2.34 -1.21 9.00
N ASP A 86 2.92 -0.49 9.95
CA ASP A 86 2.92 0.98 9.93
C ASP A 86 3.57 1.54 8.66
N ALA A 87 4.59 0.85 8.14
CA ALA A 87 5.21 1.16 6.86
C ALA A 87 4.20 0.97 5.71
N GLY A 88 3.51 -0.18 5.65
CA GLY A 88 2.46 -0.44 4.66
C GLY A 88 1.32 0.57 4.69
N ARG A 89 0.87 0.97 5.88
CA ARG A 89 -0.17 2.01 6.07
C ARG A 89 0.31 3.38 5.58
N SER A 90 1.53 3.76 5.93
CA SER A 90 2.13 5.04 5.51
C SER A 90 2.23 5.13 3.99
N VAL A 91 2.60 4.03 3.35
CA VAL A 91 2.68 3.88 1.89
C VAL A 91 1.31 4.09 1.22
N ILE A 92 0.23 3.55 1.79
CA ILE A 92 -1.14 3.75 1.30
C ILE A 92 -1.61 5.20 1.49
N LEU A 93 -1.36 5.79 2.67
CA LEU A 93 -1.73 7.18 2.96
C LEU A 93 -1.04 8.16 2.02
N CYS A 94 0.25 7.95 1.71
CA CYS A 94 0.98 8.75 0.73
C CYS A 94 0.37 8.65 -0.68
N ASN A 95 -0.08 7.45 -1.09
CA ASN A 95 -0.72 7.25 -2.40
C ASN A 95 -2.09 7.96 -2.48
N LEU A 96 -2.93 7.82 -1.46
CA LEU A 96 -4.24 8.49 -1.41
C LEU A 96 -4.11 10.02 -1.40
N SER A 97 -3.16 10.55 -0.62
CA SER A 97 -2.92 12.00 -0.59
C SER A 97 -2.40 12.55 -1.92
N ARG A 98 -1.64 11.76 -2.71
CA ARG A 98 -1.30 12.14 -4.09
C ARG A 98 -2.52 12.26 -4.99
N GLN A 99 -3.41 11.27 -4.97
CA GLN A 99 -4.60 11.27 -5.82
C GLN A 99 -5.49 12.47 -5.53
N LEU A 100 -5.69 12.79 -4.25
CA LEU A 100 -6.45 13.96 -3.83
C LEU A 100 -5.79 15.27 -4.31
N ILE A 101 -4.47 15.42 -4.14
CA ILE A 101 -3.75 16.62 -4.59
C ILE A 101 -3.86 16.78 -6.11
N GLN A 102 -3.68 15.70 -6.87
CA GLN A 102 -3.79 15.73 -8.34
C GLN A 102 -5.18 16.08 -8.82
N GLN A 103 -6.24 15.62 -8.14
CA GLN A 103 -7.62 15.98 -8.47
C GLN A 103 -7.98 17.42 -8.11
N SER A 104 -7.37 17.99 -7.07
CA SER A 104 -7.59 19.39 -6.67
C SER A 104 -6.82 20.44 -7.48
N LEU A 105 -5.92 20.01 -8.36
CA LEU A 105 -5.12 20.88 -9.25
C LEU A 105 -5.69 20.94 -10.69
N VAL A 106 -6.87 20.36 -10.92
CA VAL A 106 -7.68 20.44 -12.14
C VAL A 106 -8.93 21.24 -11.84
#